data_AF-A0A8T6EHW0-F1
#
_entry.id   AF-A0A8T6EHW0-F1
#
_cell.length_a   1.000
_cell.length_b   1.000
_cell.length_c   1.000
_cell.angle_alpha   90.00
_cell.angle_beta   90.00
_cell.angle_gamma   90.00
#
_symmetry.space_group_name_H-M   'P 1'
#
loop_
_entity.id
_entity.type
_entity.pdbx_description
1 polymer ?
#
loop_
_entity_poly.entity_id
_entity_poly.type
_entity_poly.pdbx_seq_one_letter_code
_entity_poly.pdbx_strand_id
1 'polypeptide(L)'
;MSSPAPDLVTTMENIWNSFTPREQFIAQRRFVDTPKCTLQVLGDQLALTRERIRQLEAKIVEICENAFEDQIKKLSKLLVDKYGAMIPKESFVDTIDAELLGVSDRNKALFTKIFLRYLKYHFKNGFYLSPSGDIVIANYLHYINTNNLLLVDEMTLARINLEFWYKYRDEIKRCLGLVRLRYGSFARKDSVSTRILDTLKHLGIPATKKQIAEYSGIPEKKLTNRLRLIKGVVKVSNNMWGLGSSKSSQYVGVVDEMLTVIEQHGGQVSVQTLKAEIKRRCNVKDSTITAYLYTAQFVIENKMIRLSTENDVRLRPLAQTIDGRTGNGSPYWIIKVKARHLKGHSVVGLPPELAYYLKCEPNTRSRFPIRYPADCRDMSITWRLASTTGLQIGYLADVMKKLRVQEGDQVRLIVQDGARVGFERHSPI
;
A
#
# COMPACT_ATOMS: atom_id res chain seq x y z
N MET A 1 3.27 -30.05 43.71
CA MET A 1 2.97 -28.72 44.27
C MET A 1 3.69 -28.65 45.60
N SER A 2 4.81 -27.93 45.65
CA SER A 2 5.54 -27.73 46.91
C SER A 2 5.04 -26.41 47.49
N SER A 3 4.57 -26.43 48.75
CA SER A 3 4.43 -25.22 49.55
C SER A 3 5.75 -24.43 49.45
N PRO A 4 5.74 -23.09 49.37
CA PRO A 4 7.00 -22.35 49.34
C PRO A 4 7.81 -22.76 50.55
N ALA A 5 9.12 -22.89 50.37
CA ALA A 5 10.01 -23.16 51.49
C ALA A 5 9.70 -22.09 52.56
N PRO A 6 9.39 -22.48 53.82
CA PRO A 6 9.09 -21.55 54.92
C PRO A 6 10.13 -20.41 55.06
N ASP A 7 11.32 -20.67 54.55
CA ASP A 7 12.44 -19.77 54.40
C ASP A 7 12.18 -18.53 53.53
N LEU A 8 11.44 -18.62 52.41
CA LEU A 8 11.28 -17.47 51.50
C LEU A 8 10.34 -16.40 52.06
N VAL A 9 9.16 -16.79 52.59
CA VAL A 9 8.22 -15.83 53.21
C VAL A 9 8.90 -15.08 54.35
N THR A 10 9.61 -15.82 55.20
CA THR A 10 10.37 -15.29 56.34
C THR A 10 11.50 -14.37 55.86
N THR A 11 12.25 -14.78 54.85
CA THR A 11 13.32 -13.97 54.24
C THR A 11 12.78 -12.65 53.70
N MET A 12 11.65 -12.66 53.01
CA MET A 12 11.04 -11.45 52.45
C MET A 12 10.57 -10.47 53.53
N GLU A 13 9.92 -10.96 54.58
CA GLU A 13 9.52 -10.11 55.71
C GLU A 13 10.75 -9.58 56.48
N ASN A 14 11.77 -10.40 56.68
CA ASN A 14 13.02 -9.97 57.32
C ASN A 14 13.72 -8.86 56.53
N ILE A 15 13.81 -8.99 55.20
CA ILE A 15 14.37 -7.96 54.32
C ILE A 15 13.55 -6.68 54.42
N TRP A 16 12.22 -6.78 54.34
CA TRP A 16 11.35 -5.61 54.44
C TRP A 16 11.54 -4.88 55.76
N ASN A 17 11.63 -5.62 56.87
CA ASN A 17 11.84 -5.07 58.20
C ASN A 17 13.27 -4.53 58.43
N SER A 18 14.24 -4.97 57.62
CA SER A 18 15.60 -4.42 57.63
C SER A 18 15.70 -3.02 57.01
N PHE A 19 14.74 -2.64 56.18
CA PHE A 19 14.68 -1.32 55.58
C PHE A 19 14.28 -0.26 56.61
N THR A 20 14.93 0.90 56.52
CA THR A 20 14.48 2.09 57.27
C THR A 20 13.06 2.49 56.84
N PRO A 21 12.28 3.21 57.68
CA PRO A 21 10.94 3.67 57.30
C PRO A 21 10.90 4.45 55.98
N ARG A 22 11.98 5.18 55.67
CA ARG A 22 12.15 5.90 54.41
C ARG A 22 12.36 4.95 53.23
N GLU A 23 13.19 3.93 53.39
CA GLU A 23 13.42 2.91 52.35
C GLU A 23 12.15 2.08 52.11
N GLN A 24 11.40 1.71 53.16
CA GLN A 24 10.10 1.06 53.05
C GLN A 24 9.10 1.91 52.26
N PHE A 25 9.02 3.21 52.56
CA PHE A 25 8.17 4.14 51.81
C PHE A 25 8.55 4.21 50.33
N ILE A 26 9.84 4.34 50.01
CA ILE A 26 10.32 4.33 48.62
C ILE A 26 9.99 2.99 47.95
N ALA A 27 10.24 1.86 48.63
CA ALA A 27 9.99 0.53 48.10
C ALA A 27 8.51 0.31 47.78
N GLN A 28 7.62 0.71 48.69
CA GLN A 28 6.18 0.66 48.49
C GLN A 28 5.77 1.46 47.24
N ARG A 29 6.15 2.74 47.17
CA ARG A 29 5.73 3.64 46.08
C ARG A 29 6.35 3.32 44.70
N ARG A 30 7.54 2.71 44.66
CA ARG A 30 8.28 2.42 43.42
C ARG A 30 8.04 1.01 42.90
N PHE A 31 7.88 0.04 43.78
CA PHE A 31 7.86 -1.37 43.39
C PHE A 31 6.46 -1.97 43.49
N VAL A 32 5.70 -1.60 44.52
CA VAL A 32 4.41 -2.22 44.88
C VAL A 32 3.23 -1.45 44.29
N ASP A 33 3.16 -0.15 44.52
CA ASP A 33 2.03 0.67 44.11
C ASP A 33 1.82 0.70 42.58
N THR A 34 0.55 0.76 42.17
CA THR A 34 0.13 0.98 40.78
C THR A 34 -0.90 2.11 40.74
N PRO A 35 -0.63 3.26 40.07
CA PRO A 35 0.57 3.59 39.30
C PRO A 35 1.81 3.90 40.17
N LYS A 36 2.99 3.68 39.60
CA LYS A 36 4.28 3.89 40.29
C LYS A 36 4.64 5.36 40.38
N CYS A 37 5.11 5.82 41.53
CA CYS A 37 5.60 7.19 41.68
C CYS A 37 6.92 7.39 40.91
N THR A 38 7.11 8.58 40.35
CA THR A 38 8.38 8.96 39.72
C THR A 38 9.42 9.32 40.78
N LEU A 39 10.70 9.26 40.41
CA LEU A 39 11.79 9.69 41.30
C LEU A 39 11.65 11.16 41.75
N GLN A 40 11.10 12.01 40.87
CA GLN A 40 10.88 13.42 41.17
C GLN A 40 9.81 13.59 42.25
N VAL A 41 8.64 12.94 42.07
CA VAL A 41 7.53 13.01 43.03
C VAL A 41 7.96 12.53 44.42
N LEU A 42 8.75 11.46 44.49
CA LEU A 42 9.29 10.99 45.77
C LEU A 42 10.34 11.92 46.37
N GLY A 43 11.14 12.56 45.51
CA GLY A 43 12.07 13.60 45.94
C GLY A 43 11.34 14.76 46.61
N ASP A 44 10.28 15.25 45.96
CA ASP A 44 9.46 16.34 46.50
C ASP A 44 8.77 15.94 47.82
N GLN A 45 8.20 14.73 47.90
CA GLN A 45 7.52 14.23 49.11
C GLN A 45 8.45 14.02 50.31
N LEU A 46 9.71 13.65 50.07
CA LEU A 46 10.68 13.35 51.13
C LEU A 46 11.67 14.49 51.36
N ALA A 47 11.51 15.62 50.66
CA ALA A 47 12.48 16.72 50.61
C ALA A 47 13.90 16.25 50.26
N LEU A 48 14.02 15.38 49.26
CA LEU A 48 15.27 14.82 48.76
C LEU A 48 15.46 15.13 47.27
N THR A 49 16.71 15.17 46.83
CA THR A 49 16.99 15.28 45.39
C THR A 49 16.59 13.99 44.67
N ARG A 50 16.22 14.11 43.39
CA ARG A 50 15.96 12.97 42.50
C ARG A 50 17.11 11.96 42.51
N GLU A 51 18.34 12.45 42.54
CA GLU A 51 19.54 11.61 42.58
C GLU A 51 19.66 10.83 43.90
N ARG A 52 19.30 11.46 45.03
CA ARG A 52 19.31 10.76 46.31
C ARG A 52 18.26 9.65 46.38
N ILE A 53 17.07 9.88 45.82
CA ILE A 53 16.06 8.82 45.69
C ILE A 53 16.58 7.66 44.81
N ARG A 54 17.26 7.97 43.70
CA ARG A 54 17.87 6.94 42.83
C ARG A 54 18.90 6.08 43.56
N GLN A 55 19.73 6.69 44.40
CA GLN A 55 20.72 5.98 45.22
C GLN A 55 20.05 5.05 46.26
N LEU A 56 19.00 5.54 46.94
CA LEU A 56 18.23 4.71 47.88
C LEU A 56 17.51 3.56 47.16
N GLU A 57 16.93 3.80 45.99
CA GLU A 57 16.34 2.75 45.15
C GLU A 57 17.39 1.70 44.76
N ALA A 58 18.58 2.13 44.34
CA ALA A 58 19.67 1.21 43.99
C ALA A 58 20.11 0.35 45.19
N LYS A 59 20.23 0.96 46.37
CA LYS A 59 20.55 0.25 47.62
C LYS A 59 19.49 -0.79 47.99
N ILE A 60 18.21 -0.43 47.91
CA ILE A 60 17.10 -1.37 48.17
C ILE A 60 17.19 -2.57 47.21
N VAL A 61 17.44 -2.29 45.93
CA VAL A 61 17.56 -3.33 44.90
C VAL A 61 18.74 -4.25 45.19
N GLU A 62 19.91 -3.71 45.52
CA GLU A 62 21.10 -4.48 45.85
C GLU A 62 20.88 -5.41 47.06
N ILE A 63 20.26 -4.91 48.13
CA ILE A 63 19.91 -5.72 49.30
C ILE A 63 18.98 -6.87 48.89
N CYS A 64 17.95 -6.59 48.09
CA CYS A 64 17.03 -7.62 47.61
C CYS A 64 17.73 -8.64 46.71
N GLU A 65 18.54 -8.20 45.75
CA GLU A 65 19.24 -9.08 44.80
C GLU A 65 20.17 -10.05 45.53
N ASN A 66 20.93 -9.57 46.52
CA ASN A 66 21.81 -10.42 47.33
C ASN A 66 21.01 -11.42 48.19
N ALA A 67 19.93 -10.96 48.82
CA ALA A 67 19.17 -11.80 49.74
C ALA A 67 18.28 -12.85 49.02
N PHE A 68 17.94 -12.62 47.75
CA PHE A 68 17.14 -13.54 46.95
C PHE A 68 17.94 -14.30 45.90
N GLU A 69 19.28 -14.24 45.91
CA GLU A 69 20.12 -14.72 44.81
C GLU A 69 19.81 -16.18 44.45
N ASP A 70 19.72 -17.07 45.44
CA ASP A 70 19.46 -18.50 45.22
C ASP A 70 18.04 -18.78 44.73
N GLN A 71 17.04 -18.07 45.26
CA GLN A 71 15.66 -18.21 44.81
C GLN A 71 15.48 -17.63 43.40
N ILE A 72 16.14 -16.52 43.07
CA ILE A 72 16.19 -15.96 41.73
C ILE A 72 16.86 -16.94 40.77
N LYS A 73 18.01 -17.55 41.12
CA LYS A 73 18.68 -18.58 40.30
C LYS A 73 17.78 -19.80 40.06
N LYS A 74 17.12 -20.31 41.10
CA LYS A 74 16.22 -21.47 40.98
C LYS A 74 15.01 -21.16 40.09
N LEU A 75 14.34 -20.04 40.34
CA LEU A 75 13.13 -19.64 39.62
C LEU A 75 13.44 -19.20 38.18
N SER A 76 14.60 -18.57 37.96
CA SER A 76 15.07 -18.23 36.62
C SER A 76 15.34 -19.46 35.78
N LYS A 77 15.98 -20.50 36.33
CA LYS A 77 16.14 -21.78 35.65
C LYS A 77 14.78 -22.37 35.28
N LEU A 78 13.82 -22.40 36.21
CA LEU A 78 12.47 -22.88 35.94
C LEU A 78 11.79 -22.10 34.81
N LEU A 79 11.86 -20.77 34.82
CA LEU A 79 11.24 -19.93 33.79
C LEU A 79 11.94 -20.03 32.44
N VAL A 80 13.26 -20.14 32.41
CA VAL A 80 14.03 -20.32 31.17
C VAL A 80 13.76 -21.70 30.58
N ASP A 81 13.76 -22.76 31.39
CA ASP A 81 13.45 -24.12 30.94
C ASP A 81 11.99 -24.23 30.45
N LYS A 82 11.06 -23.54 31.14
CA LYS A 82 9.63 -23.59 30.82
C LYS A 82 9.25 -22.65 29.68
N TYR A 83 9.80 -21.46 29.59
CA TYR A 83 9.33 -20.41 28.67
C TYR A 83 10.39 -19.93 27.68
N GLY A 84 11.67 -20.18 27.93
CA GLY A 84 12.77 -19.72 27.10
C GLY A 84 12.95 -18.21 27.18
N ALA A 85 13.21 -17.57 26.03
CA ALA A 85 13.58 -16.16 25.95
C ALA A 85 12.41 -15.17 26.08
N MET A 86 11.17 -15.65 26.11
CA MET A 86 9.98 -14.81 26.11
C MET A 86 8.86 -15.49 26.90
N ILE A 87 8.23 -14.73 27.79
CA ILE A 87 7.21 -15.25 28.71
C ILE A 87 5.92 -14.45 28.52
N PRO A 88 4.80 -15.07 28.12
CA PRO A 88 3.51 -14.38 28.15
C PRO A 88 3.21 -13.83 29.54
N LYS A 89 2.65 -12.62 29.63
CA LYS A 89 2.38 -11.95 30.91
C LYS A 89 1.59 -12.82 31.88
N GLU A 90 0.52 -13.43 31.39
CA GLU A 90 -0.39 -14.28 32.19
C GLU A 90 0.39 -15.51 32.71
N SER A 91 1.09 -16.22 31.83
CA SER A 91 1.93 -17.36 32.20
C SER A 91 3.05 -17.02 33.20
N PHE A 92 3.62 -15.81 33.11
CA PHE A 92 4.59 -15.32 34.08
C PHE A 92 3.93 -15.10 35.44
N VAL A 93 2.82 -14.36 35.49
CA VAL A 93 2.06 -14.08 36.73
C VAL A 93 1.64 -15.39 37.40
N ASP A 94 1.05 -16.33 36.66
CA ASP A 94 0.62 -17.62 37.18
C ASP A 94 1.79 -18.42 37.78
N THR A 95 2.96 -18.38 37.13
CA THR A 95 4.14 -19.09 37.62
C THR A 95 4.71 -18.43 38.87
N ILE A 96 4.78 -17.10 38.91
CA ILE A 96 5.23 -16.38 40.11
C ILE A 96 4.26 -16.61 41.27
N ASP A 97 2.95 -16.55 41.03
CA ASP A 97 1.95 -16.73 42.08
C ASP A 97 1.95 -18.15 42.65
N ALA A 98 2.17 -19.16 41.82
CA ALA A 98 2.30 -20.53 42.25
C ALA A 98 3.56 -20.75 43.12
N GLU A 99 4.69 -20.17 42.73
CA GLU A 99 5.97 -20.33 43.45
C GLU A 99 6.06 -19.47 44.72
N LEU A 100 5.29 -18.38 44.79
CA LEU A 100 5.21 -17.45 45.93
C LEU A 100 3.90 -17.59 46.72
N LEU A 101 3.31 -18.79 46.75
CA LEU A 101 2.05 -19.03 47.46
C LEU A 101 2.14 -18.63 48.95
N GLY A 102 1.19 -17.84 49.47
CA GLY A 102 1.24 -17.40 50.87
C GLY A 102 2.24 -16.27 51.18
N VAL A 103 3.00 -15.80 50.19
CA VAL A 103 3.69 -14.50 50.26
C VAL A 103 2.66 -13.38 50.07
N SER A 104 2.76 -12.30 50.85
CA SER A 104 1.89 -11.13 50.70
C SER A 104 2.03 -10.46 49.33
N ASP A 105 0.95 -9.85 48.82
CA ASP A 105 0.95 -9.18 47.50
C ASP A 105 2.04 -8.10 47.39
N ARG A 106 2.29 -7.39 48.49
CA ARG A 106 3.38 -6.41 48.61
C ARG A 106 4.73 -7.04 48.30
N ASN A 107 5.04 -8.15 48.97
CA ASN A 107 6.32 -8.83 48.84
C ASN A 107 6.44 -9.50 47.46
N LYS A 108 5.35 -10.07 46.92
CA LYS A 108 5.30 -10.59 45.56
C LYS A 108 5.62 -9.51 44.52
N ALA A 109 5.04 -8.31 44.66
CA ALA A 109 5.28 -7.20 43.74
C ALA A 109 6.74 -6.71 43.79
N LEU A 110 7.31 -6.60 45.01
CA LEU A 110 8.71 -6.27 45.22
C LEU A 110 9.62 -7.30 44.55
N PHE A 111 9.45 -8.59 44.88
CA PHE A 111 10.26 -9.67 44.33
C PHE A 111 10.15 -9.75 42.82
N THR A 112 8.93 -9.69 42.26
CA THR A 112 8.71 -9.71 40.81
C THR A 112 9.53 -8.63 40.11
N LYS A 113 9.58 -7.42 40.69
CA LYS A 113 10.32 -6.31 40.09
C LYS A 113 11.83 -6.52 40.14
N ILE A 114 12.35 -7.01 41.26
CA ILE A 114 13.77 -7.34 41.44
C ILE A 114 14.16 -8.49 40.51
N PHE A 115 13.37 -9.55 40.50
CA PHE A 115 13.54 -10.74 39.67
C PHE A 115 13.64 -10.40 38.18
N LEU A 116 12.70 -9.60 37.65
CA LEU A 116 12.73 -9.16 36.25
C LEU A 116 13.96 -8.31 35.94
N ARG A 117 14.39 -7.44 36.87
CA ARG A 117 15.58 -6.60 36.72
C ARG A 117 16.85 -7.46 36.68
N TYR A 118 17.00 -8.38 37.62
CA TYR A 118 18.14 -9.30 37.71
C TYR A 118 18.32 -10.09 36.42
N LEU A 119 17.22 -10.65 35.88
CA LEU A 119 17.24 -11.39 34.62
C LEU A 119 17.31 -10.52 33.36
N LYS A 120 17.28 -9.20 33.51
CA LYS A 120 17.20 -8.23 32.41
C LYS A 120 15.98 -8.46 31.50
N TYR A 121 14.88 -8.95 32.08
CA TYR A 121 13.60 -9.05 31.38
C TYR A 121 12.87 -7.71 31.46
N HIS A 122 12.20 -7.35 30.37
CA HIS A 122 11.33 -6.19 30.37
C HIS A 122 9.99 -6.49 29.69
N PHE A 123 8.95 -5.78 30.10
CA PHE A 123 7.61 -5.98 29.58
C PHE A 123 7.41 -5.20 28.27
N LYS A 124 6.98 -5.89 27.22
CA LYS A 124 6.67 -5.30 25.91
C LYS A 124 5.57 -6.11 25.22
N ASN A 125 4.50 -5.43 24.79
CA ASN A 125 3.41 -6.00 24.00
C ASN A 125 2.84 -7.33 24.53
N GLY A 126 2.66 -7.46 25.85
CA GLY A 126 2.07 -8.66 26.47
C GLY A 126 3.07 -9.75 26.84
N PHE A 127 4.37 -9.55 26.59
CA PHE A 127 5.43 -10.48 26.98
C PHE A 127 6.44 -9.83 27.92
N TYR A 128 7.05 -10.64 28.78
CA TYR A 128 8.35 -10.36 29.37
C TYR A 128 9.43 -10.93 28.45
N LEU A 129 10.31 -10.06 27.94
CA LEU A 129 11.35 -10.41 26.97
C LEU A 129 12.72 -10.36 27.62
N SER A 130 13.51 -11.42 27.45
CA SER A 130 14.95 -11.37 27.67
C SER A 130 15.66 -10.64 26.52
N PRO A 131 16.96 -10.32 26.62
CA PRO A 131 17.73 -9.79 25.48
C PRO A 131 17.65 -10.66 24.22
N SER A 132 17.60 -11.99 24.36
CA SER A 132 17.40 -12.89 23.21
C SER A 132 15.95 -12.84 22.69
N GLY A 133 14.97 -12.60 23.56
CA GLY A 133 13.57 -12.44 23.19
C GLY A 133 13.33 -11.18 22.34
N ASP A 134 14.07 -10.10 22.62
CA ASP A 134 14.07 -8.90 21.76
C ASP A 134 14.48 -9.23 20.32
N ILE A 135 15.54 -10.02 20.16
CA ILE A 135 16.04 -10.42 18.84
C ILE A 135 14.96 -11.22 18.09
N VAL A 136 14.28 -12.13 18.78
CA VAL A 136 13.18 -12.93 18.20
C VAL A 136 12.04 -12.02 17.72
N ILE A 137 11.55 -11.10 18.57
CA ILE A 137 10.52 -10.13 18.19
C ILE A 137 10.99 -9.21 17.05
N ALA A 138 12.24 -8.75 17.09
CA ALA A 138 12.82 -7.92 16.05
C ALA A 138 12.87 -8.65 14.70
N ASN A 139 13.18 -9.94 14.68
CA ASN A 139 13.17 -10.76 13.46
C ASN A 139 11.75 -10.90 12.88
N TYR A 140 10.75 -11.13 13.73
CA TYR A 140 9.35 -11.13 13.30
C TYR A 140 8.93 -9.79 12.69
N LEU A 141 9.23 -8.68 13.37
CA LEU A 141 8.90 -7.35 12.90
C LEU A 141 9.65 -6.98 11.61
N HIS A 142 10.93 -7.37 11.51
CA HIS A 142 11.73 -7.17 10.32
C HIS A 142 11.09 -7.88 9.12
N TYR A 143 10.74 -9.17 9.26
CA TYR A 143 10.05 -9.92 8.22
C TYR A 143 8.72 -9.27 7.82
N ILE A 144 7.90 -8.86 8.80
CA ILE A 144 6.61 -8.20 8.52
C ILE A 144 6.81 -6.89 7.76
N ASN A 145 7.84 -6.11 8.10
CA ASN A 145 8.09 -4.80 7.51
C ASN A 145 8.77 -4.88 6.13
N THR A 146 9.58 -5.90 5.88
CA THR A 146 10.26 -6.10 4.60
C THR A 146 9.43 -6.91 3.60
N ASN A 147 8.43 -7.66 4.07
CA ASN A 147 7.49 -8.32 3.19
C ASN A 147 6.71 -7.27 2.38
N ASN A 148 7.02 -7.21 1.09
CA ASN A 148 6.45 -6.25 0.15
C ASN A 148 4.94 -6.44 -0.07
N LEU A 149 4.37 -7.54 0.41
CA LEU A 149 2.95 -7.81 0.40
C LEU A 149 2.37 -7.44 1.77
N LEU A 150 1.21 -6.80 1.78
CA LEU A 150 0.48 -6.46 3.02
C LEU A 150 0.03 -7.70 3.82
N LEU A 151 0.32 -8.91 3.32
CA LEU A 151 -0.01 -10.19 3.90
C LEU A 151 1.23 -10.85 4.47
N VAL A 152 1.03 -11.47 5.63
CA VAL A 152 2.03 -12.23 6.35
C VAL A 152 1.63 -13.70 6.28
N ASP A 153 2.58 -14.52 5.83
CA ASP A 153 2.41 -15.95 5.70
C ASP A 153 2.78 -16.65 7.01
N GLU A 154 1.85 -17.45 7.53
CA GLU A 154 2.01 -18.10 8.82
C GLU A 154 3.14 -19.11 8.87
N MET A 155 3.30 -19.91 7.80
CA MET A 155 4.40 -20.86 7.71
C MET A 155 5.74 -20.15 7.72
N THR A 156 5.81 -18.97 7.10
CA THR A 156 7.02 -18.16 7.10
C THR A 156 7.30 -17.54 8.47
N LEU A 157 6.28 -17.09 9.21
CA LEU A 157 6.46 -16.68 10.61
C LEU A 157 6.97 -17.86 11.46
N ALA A 158 6.35 -19.02 11.34
CA ALA A 158 6.75 -20.21 12.08
C ALA A 158 8.23 -20.56 11.87
N ARG A 159 8.77 -20.37 10.66
CA ARG A 159 10.18 -20.65 10.34
C ARG A 159 11.18 -19.73 11.04
N ILE A 160 10.78 -18.54 11.52
CA ILE A 160 11.68 -17.63 12.24
C ILE A 160 12.10 -18.25 13.57
N ASN A 161 11.16 -18.89 14.28
CA ASN A 161 11.45 -19.69 15.46
C ASN A 161 10.32 -20.71 15.66
N LEU A 162 10.53 -21.93 15.16
CA LEU A 162 9.50 -22.98 15.11
C LEU A 162 9.00 -23.36 16.49
N GLU A 163 9.94 -23.66 17.40
CA GLU A 163 9.64 -24.07 18.77
C GLU A 163 8.77 -23.02 19.47
N PHE A 164 9.18 -21.75 19.38
CA PHE A 164 8.48 -20.65 20.02
C PHE A 164 7.12 -20.37 19.37
N TRP A 165 7.05 -20.43 18.05
CA TRP A 165 5.81 -20.20 17.30
C TRP A 165 4.73 -21.22 17.68
N TYR A 166 5.06 -22.51 17.73
CA TYR A 166 4.06 -23.53 18.09
C TYR A 166 3.57 -23.39 19.53
N LYS A 167 4.43 -22.92 20.44
CA LYS A 167 4.10 -22.80 21.85
C LYS A 167 3.27 -21.55 22.19
N TYR A 168 3.53 -20.42 21.54
CA TYR A 168 2.91 -19.12 21.88
C TYR A 168 2.30 -18.41 20.67
N ARG A 169 1.79 -19.18 19.71
CA ARG A 169 1.29 -18.70 18.43
C ARG A 169 0.35 -17.50 18.57
N ASP A 170 -0.62 -17.59 19.46
CA ASP A 170 -1.70 -16.61 19.55
C ASP A 170 -1.28 -15.36 20.32
N GLU A 171 -0.41 -15.50 21.32
CA GLU A 171 0.22 -14.40 22.02
C GLU A 171 1.18 -13.65 21.10
N ILE A 172 1.98 -14.35 20.29
CA ILE A 172 2.87 -13.73 19.30
C ILE A 172 2.04 -12.91 18.30
N LYS A 173 0.95 -13.46 17.75
CA LYS A 173 0.06 -12.71 16.87
C LYS A 173 -0.48 -11.45 17.54
N ARG A 174 -0.92 -11.56 18.80
CA ARG A 174 -1.43 -10.43 19.58
C ARG A 174 -0.36 -9.36 19.80
N CYS A 175 0.87 -9.77 20.14
CA CYS A 175 2.03 -8.90 20.33
C CYS A 175 2.47 -8.19 19.05
N LEU A 176 2.40 -8.89 17.92
CA LEU A 176 2.74 -8.34 16.60
C LEU A 176 1.60 -7.49 16.00
N GLY A 177 0.43 -7.46 16.65
CA GLY A 177 -0.77 -6.78 16.17
C GLY A 177 -1.32 -7.40 14.88
N LEU A 178 -1.19 -8.71 14.72
CA LEU A 178 -1.65 -9.44 13.55
C LEU A 178 -3.12 -9.83 13.72
N VAL A 179 -3.91 -9.51 12.69
CA VAL A 179 -5.29 -9.96 12.55
C VAL A 179 -5.35 -11.06 11.50
N ARG A 180 -6.18 -12.08 11.77
CA ARG A 180 -6.47 -13.15 10.81
C ARG A 180 -7.53 -12.67 9.82
N LEU A 181 -7.25 -12.82 8.54
CA LEU A 181 -8.18 -12.52 7.47
C LEU A 181 -9.04 -13.75 7.13
N ARG A 182 -10.05 -13.54 6.27
CA ARG A 182 -11.08 -14.54 5.94
C ARG A 182 -10.49 -15.87 5.46
N TYR A 183 -9.48 -15.83 4.59
CA TYR A 183 -8.90 -17.02 3.98
C TYR A 183 -7.60 -17.48 4.66
N GLY A 184 -7.35 -17.01 5.89
CA GLY A 184 -6.28 -17.51 6.75
C GLY A 184 -4.97 -16.75 6.68
N SER A 185 -4.80 -15.79 5.75
CA SER A 185 -3.63 -14.91 5.79
C SER A 185 -3.67 -13.98 7.01
N PHE A 186 -2.50 -13.51 7.45
CA PHE A 186 -2.40 -12.51 8.51
C PHE A 186 -2.04 -11.14 7.94
N ALA A 187 -2.47 -10.08 8.61
CA ALA A 187 -2.06 -8.71 8.28
C ALA A 187 -2.03 -7.86 9.55
N ARG A 188 -1.34 -6.71 9.53
CA ARG A 188 -1.39 -5.75 10.66
C ARG A 188 -2.72 -5.02 10.76
N LYS A 189 -3.50 -5.00 9.68
CA LYS A 189 -4.80 -4.35 9.62
C LYS A 189 -5.73 -5.09 8.67
N ASP A 190 -6.95 -5.29 9.12
CA ASP A 190 -8.03 -5.73 8.25
C ASP A 190 -8.53 -4.53 7.43
N SER A 191 -8.12 -4.47 6.17
CA SER A 191 -8.34 -3.35 5.27
C SER A 191 -8.84 -3.86 3.92
N VAL A 192 -9.46 -2.98 3.13
CA VAL A 192 -9.89 -3.30 1.75
C VAL A 192 -8.75 -3.92 0.95
N SER A 193 -7.53 -3.38 1.06
CA SER A 193 -6.36 -3.88 0.32
C SER A 193 -5.91 -5.27 0.79
N THR A 194 -5.88 -5.51 2.10
CA THR A 194 -5.47 -6.82 2.65
C THR A 194 -6.51 -7.90 2.36
N ARG A 195 -7.80 -7.59 2.44
CA ARG A 195 -8.88 -8.50 2.02
C ARG A 195 -8.82 -8.87 0.53
N ILE A 196 -8.51 -7.91 -0.34
CA ILE A 196 -8.33 -8.17 -1.79
C ILE A 196 -7.15 -9.12 -2.01
N LEU A 197 -6.00 -8.85 -1.38
CA LEU A 197 -4.82 -9.70 -1.49
C LEU A 197 -5.10 -11.11 -0.97
N ASP A 198 -5.77 -11.22 0.19
CA ASP A 198 -6.11 -12.52 0.80
C ASP A 198 -7.04 -13.33 -0.10
N THR A 199 -8.01 -12.65 -0.72
CA THR A 199 -8.91 -13.24 -1.72
C THR A 199 -8.15 -13.73 -2.95
N LEU A 200 -7.26 -12.91 -3.53
CA LEU A 200 -6.50 -13.29 -4.71
C LEU A 200 -5.49 -14.42 -4.41
N LYS A 201 -4.88 -14.43 -3.22
CA LYS A 201 -4.02 -15.53 -2.76
C LYS A 201 -4.83 -16.83 -2.62
N HIS A 202 -6.03 -16.74 -2.05
CA HIS A 202 -6.92 -17.89 -1.89
C HIS A 202 -7.38 -18.47 -3.22
N LEU A 203 -7.78 -17.61 -4.18
CA LEU A 203 -8.22 -18.07 -5.49
C LEU A 203 -7.08 -18.72 -6.29
N GLY A 204 -5.83 -18.27 -6.11
CA GLY A 204 -4.65 -18.82 -6.78
C GLY A 204 -4.60 -18.58 -8.29
N ILE A 205 -5.66 -18.01 -8.88
CA ILE A 205 -5.81 -17.69 -10.29
C ILE A 205 -6.31 -16.25 -10.48
N PRO A 206 -6.08 -15.62 -11.65
CA PRO A 206 -6.68 -14.34 -11.96
C PRO A 206 -8.21 -14.38 -11.86
N ALA A 207 -8.80 -13.31 -11.33
CA ALA A 207 -10.23 -13.25 -11.03
C ALA A 207 -10.86 -11.94 -11.52
N THR A 208 -12.13 -11.99 -11.87
CA THR A 208 -12.93 -10.81 -12.23
C THR A 208 -13.25 -9.96 -10.99
N LYS A 209 -13.57 -8.68 -11.18
CA LYS A 209 -14.01 -7.82 -10.06
C LYS A 209 -15.24 -8.38 -9.32
N LYS A 210 -16.17 -9.01 -10.05
CA LYS A 210 -17.36 -9.65 -9.46
C LYS A 210 -16.96 -10.79 -8.52
N GLN A 211 -16.08 -11.68 -8.97
CA GLN A 211 -15.55 -12.77 -8.14
C GLN A 211 -14.77 -12.22 -6.94
N ILE A 212 -13.91 -11.22 -7.13
CA ILE A 212 -13.18 -10.60 -6.02
C ILE A 212 -14.18 -9.98 -5.02
N ALA A 213 -15.24 -9.32 -5.48
CA ALA A 213 -16.25 -8.70 -4.61
C ALA A 213 -16.99 -9.74 -3.76
N GLU A 214 -17.43 -10.83 -4.40
CA GLU A 214 -18.12 -11.94 -3.76
C GLU A 214 -17.26 -12.59 -2.66
N TYR A 215 -16.02 -12.96 -3.00
CA TYR A 215 -15.13 -13.63 -2.06
C TYR A 215 -14.58 -12.69 -0.98
N SER A 216 -14.29 -11.43 -1.29
CA SER A 216 -13.76 -10.48 -0.30
C SER A 216 -14.85 -9.82 0.57
N GLY A 217 -16.12 -9.91 0.17
CA GLY A 217 -17.23 -9.16 0.78
C GLY A 217 -17.15 -7.65 0.54
N ILE A 218 -16.35 -7.20 -0.44
CA ILE A 218 -16.17 -5.77 -0.77
C ILE A 218 -17.04 -5.42 -1.98
N PRO A 219 -17.85 -4.36 -1.92
CA PRO A 219 -18.64 -3.94 -3.07
C PRO A 219 -17.77 -3.61 -4.30
N GLU A 220 -18.19 -4.07 -5.49
CA GLU A 220 -17.44 -3.90 -6.75
C GLU A 220 -17.05 -2.44 -7.03
N LYS A 221 -17.92 -1.49 -6.67
CA LYS A 221 -17.66 -0.03 -6.79
C LYS A 221 -16.36 0.37 -6.07
N LYS A 222 -16.07 -0.21 -4.90
CA LYS A 222 -14.85 0.08 -4.11
C LYS A 222 -13.60 -0.59 -4.70
N LEU A 223 -13.75 -1.66 -5.49
CA LEU A 223 -12.63 -2.38 -6.09
C LEU A 223 -11.99 -1.64 -7.26
N THR A 224 -12.79 -0.90 -8.05
CA THR A 224 -12.35 -0.30 -9.33
C THR A 224 -11.12 0.59 -9.20
N ASN A 225 -11.11 1.47 -8.19
CA ASN A 225 -9.96 2.36 -7.96
C ASN A 225 -8.86 1.68 -7.14
N ARG A 226 -9.22 0.66 -6.34
CA ARG A 226 -8.30 0.13 -5.35
C ARG A 226 -7.34 -0.92 -5.91
N LEU A 227 -7.78 -1.76 -6.83
CA LEU A 227 -6.97 -2.83 -7.42
C LEU A 227 -5.66 -2.31 -8.04
N ARG A 228 -5.68 -1.15 -8.70
CA ARG A 228 -4.50 -0.52 -9.32
C ARG A 228 -3.46 -0.01 -8.33
N LEU A 229 -3.86 0.24 -7.09
CA LEU A 229 -3.01 0.87 -6.07
C LEU A 229 -2.35 -0.17 -5.17
N ILE A 230 -2.74 -1.44 -5.27
CA ILE A 230 -2.20 -2.50 -4.42
C ILE A 230 -0.93 -3.03 -5.08
N LYS A 231 0.21 -2.83 -4.40
CA LYS A 231 1.50 -3.41 -4.82
C LYS A 231 1.37 -4.92 -4.96
N GLY A 232 1.85 -5.46 -6.08
CA GLY A 232 1.77 -6.89 -6.39
C GLY A 232 0.43 -7.36 -6.96
N VAL A 233 -0.57 -6.50 -7.13
CA VAL A 233 -1.79 -6.83 -7.90
C VAL A 233 -1.68 -6.25 -9.30
N VAL A 234 -1.88 -7.09 -10.31
CA VAL A 234 -1.78 -6.71 -11.73
C VAL A 234 -3.05 -7.03 -12.49
N LYS A 235 -3.32 -6.26 -13.54
CA LYS A 235 -4.38 -6.54 -14.49
C LYS A 235 -3.87 -7.59 -15.48
N VAL A 236 -4.56 -8.72 -15.58
CA VAL A 236 -4.16 -9.89 -16.41
C VAL A 236 -4.97 -9.97 -17.70
N SER A 237 -6.15 -9.36 -17.74
CA SER A 237 -6.95 -9.20 -18.96
C SER A 237 -7.84 -7.97 -18.82
N ASN A 238 -8.71 -7.69 -19.80
CA ASN A 238 -9.61 -6.55 -19.73
C ASN A 238 -10.48 -6.50 -18.45
N ASN A 239 -10.85 -7.65 -17.91
CA ASN A 239 -11.71 -7.77 -16.73
C ASN A 239 -11.12 -8.58 -15.57
N MET A 240 -9.93 -9.18 -15.71
CA MET A 240 -9.31 -10.02 -14.67
C MET A 240 -8.09 -9.38 -14.01
N TRP A 241 -7.92 -9.70 -12.73
CA TRP A 241 -6.83 -9.22 -11.87
C TRP A 241 -6.20 -10.40 -11.12
N GLY A 242 -4.89 -10.36 -10.93
CA GLY A 242 -4.14 -11.43 -10.26
C GLY A 242 -2.93 -10.89 -9.49
N LEU A 243 -2.18 -11.80 -8.85
CA LEU A 243 -0.92 -11.47 -8.17
C LEU A 243 0.25 -11.50 -9.17
N GLY A 244 1.09 -10.47 -9.13
CA GLY A 244 2.16 -10.15 -10.09
C GLY A 244 3.40 -11.07 -10.10
N SER A 245 3.25 -12.32 -9.72
CA SER A 245 4.29 -13.37 -9.80
C SER A 245 3.85 -14.59 -10.62
N SER A 246 2.62 -14.57 -11.15
CA SER A 246 2.15 -15.58 -12.10
C SER A 246 2.75 -15.28 -13.46
N LYS A 247 3.22 -16.28 -14.20
CA LYS A 247 3.83 -16.22 -15.56
C LYS A 247 3.01 -15.49 -16.65
N SER A 248 1.95 -14.78 -16.31
CA SER A 248 1.18 -13.92 -17.19
C SER A 248 1.88 -12.59 -17.40
N SER A 249 2.18 -12.25 -18.67
CA SER A 249 2.50 -10.89 -19.08
C SER A 249 1.42 -9.94 -18.56
N GLN A 250 1.85 -8.79 -18.04
CA GLN A 250 0.94 -7.74 -17.62
C GLN A 250 0.07 -7.35 -18.83
N TYR A 251 -1.25 -7.38 -18.69
CA TYR A 251 -2.15 -6.94 -19.75
C TYR A 251 -2.13 -5.42 -19.84
N VAL A 252 -1.48 -4.92 -20.89
CA VAL A 252 -1.36 -3.48 -21.16
C VAL A 252 -2.60 -2.96 -21.91
N GLY A 253 -3.19 -3.79 -22.79
CA GLY A 253 -4.42 -3.45 -23.52
C GLY A 253 -4.72 -4.42 -24.67
N VAL A 254 -5.91 -4.30 -25.27
CA VAL A 254 -6.30 -5.11 -26.46
C VAL A 254 -5.36 -4.82 -27.63
N VAL A 255 -4.98 -3.56 -27.79
CA VAL A 255 -4.09 -3.12 -28.85
C VAL A 255 -2.71 -3.77 -28.69
N ASP A 256 -2.12 -3.75 -27.49
CA ASP A 256 -0.80 -4.34 -27.25
C ASP A 256 -0.78 -5.86 -27.49
N GLU A 257 -1.87 -6.54 -27.13
CA GLU A 257 -2.04 -7.97 -27.47
C GLU A 257 -2.17 -8.18 -28.98
N MET A 258 -2.85 -7.28 -29.70
CA MET A 258 -2.89 -7.32 -31.18
C MET A 258 -1.49 -7.12 -31.77
N LEU A 259 -0.70 -6.18 -31.24
CA LEU A 259 0.70 -5.97 -31.64
C LEU A 259 1.51 -7.26 -31.44
N THR A 260 1.41 -7.85 -30.24
CA THR A 260 2.13 -9.09 -29.89
C THR A 260 1.76 -10.24 -30.80
N VAL A 261 0.47 -10.43 -31.12
CA VAL A 261 0.04 -11.51 -32.03
C VAL A 261 0.58 -11.28 -33.45
N ILE A 262 0.56 -10.04 -33.95
CA ILE A 262 1.10 -9.70 -35.26
C ILE A 262 2.61 -9.98 -35.31
N GLU A 263 3.35 -9.55 -34.30
CA GLU A 263 4.80 -9.79 -34.18
C GLU A 263 5.12 -11.29 -34.10
N GLN A 264 4.36 -12.07 -33.31
CA GLN A 264 4.52 -13.53 -33.20
C GLN A 264 4.28 -14.27 -34.52
N HIS A 265 3.52 -13.69 -35.43
CA HIS A 265 3.29 -14.23 -36.78
C HIS A 265 4.24 -13.63 -37.83
N GLY A 266 5.36 -13.04 -37.42
CA GLY A 266 6.37 -12.49 -38.32
C GLY A 266 5.99 -11.14 -38.92
N GLY A 267 5.17 -10.35 -38.21
CA GLY A 267 4.79 -8.99 -38.58
C GLY A 267 3.50 -8.87 -39.40
N GLN A 268 2.87 -9.98 -39.77
CA GLN A 268 1.59 -10.00 -40.48
C GLN A 268 0.73 -11.21 -40.10
N VAL A 269 -0.59 -11.04 -40.06
CA VAL A 269 -1.52 -12.11 -39.65
C VAL A 269 -2.89 -11.94 -40.31
N SER A 270 -3.62 -13.03 -40.55
CA SER A 270 -4.97 -12.93 -41.11
C SER A 270 -5.97 -12.31 -40.10
N VAL A 271 -7.00 -11.62 -40.60
CA VAL A 271 -8.08 -11.06 -39.76
C VAL A 271 -8.75 -12.13 -38.89
N GLN A 272 -8.95 -13.32 -39.45
CA GLN A 272 -9.60 -14.42 -38.73
C GLN A 272 -8.72 -14.96 -37.61
N THR A 273 -7.44 -15.20 -37.89
CA THR A 273 -6.45 -15.70 -36.91
C THR A 273 -6.30 -14.71 -35.75
N LEU A 274 -6.12 -13.42 -36.04
CA LEU A 274 -6.01 -12.40 -35.00
C LEU A 274 -7.26 -12.31 -34.12
N LYS A 275 -8.45 -12.32 -34.72
CA LYS A 275 -9.71 -12.29 -33.94
C LYS A 275 -9.84 -13.49 -33.01
N ALA A 276 -9.49 -14.70 -33.49
CA ALA A 276 -9.51 -15.91 -32.68
C ALA A 276 -8.51 -15.85 -31.51
N GLU A 277 -7.28 -15.43 -31.79
CA GLU A 277 -6.20 -15.23 -30.80
C GLU A 277 -6.60 -14.23 -29.71
N ILE A 278 -7.08 -13.04 -30.10
CA ILE A 278 -7.42 -11.97 -29.16
C ILE A 278 -8.66 -12.29 -28.33
N LYS A 279 -9.67 -12.96 -28.91
CA LYS A 279 -10.81 -13.47 -28.14
C LYS A 279 -10.35 -14.44 -27.05
N ARG A 280 -9.46 -15.38 -27.42
CA ARG A 280 -8.91 -16.38 -26.49
C ARG A 280 -8.09 -15.73 -25.37
N ARG A 281 -7.26 -14.74 -25.70
CA ARG A 281 -6.34 -14.07 -24.74
C ARG A 281 -7.03 -13.03 -23.85
N CYS A 282 -7.93 -12.21 -24.41
CA CYS A 282 -8.41 -10.99 -23.75
C CYS A 282 -9.89 -11.04 -23.32
N ASN A 283 -10.66 -12.04 -23.76
CA ASN A 283 -12.11 -12.15 -23.54
C ASN A 283 -12.87 -10.84 -23.89
N VAL A 284 -12.70 -10.39 -25.13
CA VAL A 284 -13.31 -9.15 -25.65
C VAL A 284 -14.32 -9.45 -26.76
N LYS A 285 -15.27 -8.53 -26.97
CA LYS A 285 -16.25 -8.64 -28.05
C LYS A 285 -15.56 -8.45 -29.41
N ASP A 286 -16.08 -9.11 -30.43
CA ASP A 286 -15.60 -8.94 -31.82
C ASP A 286 -15.68 -7.49 -32.30
N SER A 287 -16.71 -6.76 -31.86
CA SER A 287 -16.87 -5.34 -32.18
C SER A 287 -15.74 -4.49 -31.58
N THR A 288 -15.19 -4.86 -30.44
CA THR A 288 -14.03 -4.17 -29.84
C THR A 288 -12.78 -4.39 -30.69
N ILE A 289 -12.51 -5.64 -31.11
CA ILE A 289 -11.36 -5.96 -31.96
C ILE A 289 -11.50 -5.23 -33.30
N THR A 290 -12.69 -5.30 -33.89
CA THR A 290 -13.01 -4.65 -35.17
C THR A 290 -12.84 -3.13 -35.08
N ALA A 291 -13.28 -2.50 -33.99
CA ALA A 291 -13.11 -1.06 -33.79
C ALA A 291 -11.62 -0.66 -33.77
N TYR A 292 -10.74 -1.45 -33.14
CA TYR A 292 -9.30 -1.19 -33.15
C TYR A 292 -8.63 -1.51 -34.49
N LEU A 293 -9.08 -2.55 -35.19
CA LEU A 293 -8.54 -2.95 -36.48
C LEU A 293 -8.66 -1.88 -37.56
N TYR A 294 -9.74 -1.09 -37.51
CA TYR A 294 -9.98 0.00 -38.45
C TYR A 294 -9.40 1.35 -37.97
N THR A 295 -8.57 1.35 -36.93
CA THR A 295 -7.79 2.53 -36.56
C THR A 295 -6.55 2.66 -37.44
N ALA A 296 -5.93 3.84 -37.46
CA ALA A 296 -4.76 4.12 -38.28
C ALA A 296 -3.50 3.33 -37.87
N GLN A 297 -3.55 2.56 -36.78
CA GLN A 297 -2.45 1.72 -36.29
C GLN A 297 -2.20 0.46 -37.15
N PHE A 298 -3.20 0.05 -37.93
CA PHE A 298 -3.16 -1.20 -38.68
C PHE A 298 -3.50 -0.97 -40.14
N VAL A 299 -2.84 -1.73 -41.01
CA VAL A 299 -3.15 -1.78 -42.44
C VAL A 299 -3.73 -3.15 -42.76
N ILE A 300 -4.84 -3.15 -43.51
CA ILE A 300 -5.53 -4.36 -43.94
C ILE A 300 -5.44 -4.45 -45.47
N GLU A 301 -4.63 -5.38 -45.96
CA GLU A 301 -4.42 -5.64 -47.39
C GLU A 301 -4.58 -7.14 -47.64
N ASN A 302 -5.37 -7.53 -48.65
CA ASN A 302 -5.59 -8.95 -48.99
C ASN A 302 -6.01 -9.83 -47.79
N LYS A 303 -6.83 -9.29 -46.87
CA LYS A 303 -7.26 -9.94 -45.61
C LYS A 303 -6.14 -10.22 -44.59
N MET A 304 -4.94 -9.71 -44.83
CA MET A 304 -3.82 -9.73 -43.91
C MET A 304 -3.73 -8.39 -43.19
N ILE A 305 -3.34 -8.43 -41.92
CA ILE A 305 -3.15 -7.28 -41.05
C ILE A 305 -1.68 -7.16 -40.74
N ARG A 306 -1.14 -5.96 -40.89
CA ARG A 306 0.19 -5.56 -40.43
C ARG A 306 0.13 -4.24 -39.70
N LEU A 307 1.24 -3.86 -39.07
CA LEU A 307 1.37 -2.52 -38.49
C LEU A 307 1.48 -1.45 -39.58
N SER A 308 0.85 -0.31 -39.31
CA SER A 308 1.05 0.90 -40.11
C SER A 308 2.47 1.41 -39.95
N THR A 309 3.10 1.73 -41.07
CA THR A 309 4.35 2.48 -41.16
C THR A 309 4.04 3.96 -41.41
N GLU A 310 5.05 4.83 -41.36
CA GLU A 310 4.90 6.25 -41.70
C GLU A 310 4.30 6.48 -43.10
N ASN A 311 4.65 5.62 -44.06
CA ASN A 311 4.15 5.67 -45.43
C ASN A 311 2.66 5.33 -45.56
N ASP A 312 2.08 4.66 -44.56
CA ASP A 312 0.67 4.28 -44.57
C ASP A 312 -0.24 5.41 -44.05
N VAL A 313 0.33 6.41 -43.36
CA VAL A 313 -0.43 7.58 -42.89
C VAL A 313 -0.70 8.52 -44.06
N ARG A 314 -1.80 8.27 -44.77
CA ARG A 314 -2.23 9.11 -45.89
C ARG A 314 -2.95 10.36 -45.37
N LEU A 315 -2.28 11.51 -45.51
CA LEU A 315 -2.84 12.82 -45.20
C LEU A 315 -3.47 13.43 -46.45
N ARG A 316 -4.65 14.04 -46.32
CA ARG A 316 -5.25 14.82 -47.40
C ARG A 316 -4.55 16.18 -47.53
N PRO A 317 -4.69 16.87 -48.67
CA PRO A 317 -4.28 18.26 -48.75
C PRO A 317 -4.95 19.09 -47.64
N LEU A 318 -4.16 19.89 -46.90
CA LEU A 318 -4.65 20.68 -45.76
C LEU A 318 -5.86 21.56 -46.15
N ALA A 319 -5.84 22.12 -47.37
CA ALA A 319 -6.92 22.95 -47.90
C ALA A 319 -8.29 22.25 -47.98
N GLN A 320 -8.33 20.92 -48.04
CA GLN A 320 -9.57 20.13 -48.07
C GLN A 320 -10.07 19.74 -46.66
N THR A 321 -9.33 20.11 -45.61
CA THR A 321 -9.55 19.64 -44.25
C THR A 321 -9.86 20.77 -43.27
N ILE A 322 -9.33 21.96 -43.54
CA ILE A 322 -9.56 23.15 -42.74
C ILE A 322 -10.92 23.77 -43.06
N ASP A 323 -11.52 24.47 -42.10
CA ASP A 323 -12.79 25.20 -42.32
C ASP A 323 -12.57 26.56 -42.98
N GLY A 324 -11.34 27.07 -42.96
CA GLY A 324 -10.97 28.27 -43.70
C GLY A 324 -9.60 28.80 -43.33
N ARG A 325 -9.31 30.02 -43.80
CA ARG A 325 -8.11 30.79 -43.46
C ARG A 325 -8.50 32.15 -42.92
N THR A 326 -7.73 32.65 -41.97
CA THR A 326 -7.85 34.03 -41.48
C THR A 326 -7.32 35.02 -42.52
N GLY A 327 -7.52 36.33 -42.31
CA GLY A 327 -7.07 37.37 -43.25
C GLY A 327 -5.56 37.39 -43.51
N ASN A 328 -4.74 36.86 -42.59
CA ASN A 328 -3.29 36.70 -42.78
C ASN A 328 -2.90 35.33 -43.38
N GLY A 329 -3.87 34.54 -43.83
CA GLY A 329 -3.66 33.23 -44.44
C GLY A 329 -3.53 32.06 -43.45
N SER A 330 -3.55 32.28 -42.13
CA SER A 330 -3.43 31.19 -41.15
C SER A 330 -4.64 30.25 -41.21
N PRO A 331 -4.44 28.92 -41.35
CA PRO A 331 -5.55 27.96 -41.41
C PRO A 331 -6.26 27.85 -40.06
N TYR A 332 -7.57 27.60 -40.10
CA TYR A 332 -8.35 27.35 -38.90
C TYR A 332 -9.31 26.18 -39.02
N TRP A 333 -9.68 25.62 -37.86
CA TRP A 333 -10.66 24.56 -37.70
C TRP A 333 -11.70 24.94 -36.65
N ILE A 334 -12.97 24.64 -36.90
CA ILE A 334 -14.11 25.04 -36.08
C ILE A 334 -14.44 23.93 -35.09
N ILE A 335 -14.40 24.29 -33.82
CA ILE A 335 -14.79 23.44 -32.69
C ILE A 335 -16.20 23.84 -32.27
N LYS A 336 -17.15 22.90 -32.35
CA LYS A 336 -18.45 23.04 -31.69
C LYS A 336 -18.31 22.77 -30.19
N VAL A 337 -18.63 23.76 -29.37
CA VAL A 337 -18.52 23.68 -27.90
C VAL A 337 -19.64 22.81 -27.35
N LYS A 338 -19.28 21.85 -26.50
CA LYS A 338 -20.19 20.97 -25.75
C LYS A 338 -19.99 21.20 -24.26
N ALA A 339 -21.00 20.98 -23.42
CA ALA A 339 -20.92 21.19 -21.97
C ALA A 339 -19.69 20.54 -21.31
N ARG A 340 -19.30 19.35 -21.79
CA ARG A 340 -18.13 18.63 -21.26
C ARG A 340 -16.80 19.35 -21.51
N HIS A 341 -16.67 20.12 -22.59
CA HIS A 341 -15.42 20.85 -22.90
C HIS A 341 -15.16 21.95 -21.87
N LEU A 342 -16.22 22.59 -21.36
CA LEU A 342 -16.16 23.59 -20.28
C LEU A 342 -15.72 22.98 -18.94
N LYS A 343 -15.89 21.67 -18.75
CA LYS A 343 -15.45 20.91 -17.56
C LYS A 343 -14.04 20.31 -17.72
N GLY A 344 -13.31 20.67 -18.79
CA GLY A 344 -11.94 20.19 -19.02
C GLY A 344 -11.82 18.86 -19.76
N HIS A 345 -12.90 18.31 -20.31
CA HIS A 345 -12.80 17.15 -21.18
C HIS A 345 -12.20 17.53 -22.55
N SER A 346 -11.39 16.63 -23.10
CA SER A 346 -10.78 16.82 -24.42
C SER A 346 -11.81 16.95 -25.54
N VAL A 347 -11.50 17.79 -26.52
CA VAL A 347 -12.15 17.78 -27.84
C VAL A 347 -11.57 16.59 -28.62
N VAL A 348 -12.41 15.89 -29.37
CA VAL A 348 -12.02 14.70 -30.15
C VAL A 348 -12.33 14.93 -31.63
N GLY A 349 -11.63 14.22 -32.51
CA GLY A 349 -11.85 14.31 -33.95
C GLY A 349 -11.10 15.46 -34.62
N LEU A 350 -10.00 15.94 -34.02
CA LEU A 350 -9.09 16.84 -34.73
C LEU A 350 -8.57 16.13 -35.99
N PRO A 351 -8.61 16.75 -37.18
CA PRO A 351 -8.05 16.14 -38.36
C PRO A 351 -6.52 15.92 -38.25
N PRO A 352 -6.01 14.72 -38.64
CA PRO A 352 -4.57 14.43 -38.63
C PRO A 352 -3.73 15.45 -39.41
N GLU A 353 -4.27 16.02 -40.49
CA GLU A 353 -3.60 17.00 -41.33
C GLU A 353 -3.23 18.27 -40.55
N LEU A 354 -4.08 18.70 -39.61
CA LEU A 354 -3.80 19.84 -38.74
C LEU A 354 -2.76 19.53 -37.68
N ALA A 355 -2.78 18.31 -37.13
CA ALA A 355 -1.75 17.86 -36.20
C ALA A 355 -0.39 17.77 -36.89
N TYR A 356 -0.35 17.24 -38.12
CA TYR A 356 0.85 17.19 -38.94
C TYR A 356 1.36 18.60 -39.29
N TYR A 357 0.46 19.53 -39.64
CA TYR A 357 0.82 20.93 -39.91
C TYR A 357 1.41 21.63 -38.66
N LEU A 358 0.98 21.23 -37.47
CA LEU A 358 1.55 21.62 -36.17
C LEU A 358 2.82 20.83 -35.80
N LYS A 359 3.37 20.02 -36.71
CA LYS A 359 4.54 19.15 -36.47
C LYS A 359 4.34 18.18 -35.29
N CYS A 360 3.09 17.75 -35.06
CA CYS A 360 2.79 16.68 -34.11
C CYS A 360 2.95 15.34 -34.82
N GLU A 361 3.73 14.44 -34.24
CA GLU A 361 3.98 13.11 -34.81
C GLU A 361 2.95 12.09 -34.32
N PRO A 362 2.65 11.04 -35.12
CA PRO A 362 1.85 9.91 -34.67
C PRO A 362 2.38 9.26 -33.36
N ASN A 363 1.47 8.76 -32.54
CA ASN A 363 1.74 8.15 -31.23
C ASN A 363 2.42 9.06 -30.19
N THR A 364 2.45 10.38 -30.42
CA THR A 364 2.99 11.36 -29.48
C THR A 364 1.90 12.18 -28.77
N ARG A 365 2.34 12.90 -27.73
CA ARG A 365 1.58 13.97 -27.09
C ARG A 365 2.40 15.25 -27.12
N SER A 366 2.03 16.17 -28.01
CA SER A 366 2.71 17.45 -28.16
C SER A 366 1.96 18.57 -27.44
N ARG A 367 2.70 19.60 -27.00
CA ARG A 367 2.16 20.81 -26.38
C ARG A 367 2.43 22.02 -27.25
N PHE A 368 1.45 22.90 -27.34
CA PHE A 368 1.47 24.07 -28.19
C PHE A 368 1.09 25.31 -27.38
N PRO A 369 1.95 26.34 -27.35
CA PRO A 369 1.63 27.61 -26.71
C PRO A 369 0.41 28.25 -27.34
N ILE A 370 -0.47 28.79 -26.48
CA ILE A 370 -1.67 29.52 -26.90
C ILE A 370 -1.35 31.01 -26.93
N ARG A 371 -1.41 31.63 -28.11
CA ARG A 371 -1.14 33.06 -28.31
C ARG A 371 -2.29 33.93 -27.85
N TYR A 372 -3.51 33.53 -28.16
CA TYR A 372 -4.71 34.22 -27.72
C TYR A 372 -5.84 33.22 -27.47
N PRO A 373 -6.68 33.45 -26.45
CA PRO A 373 -6.53 34.50 -25.43
C PRO A 373 -5.24 34.30 -24.60
N ALA A 374 -4.58 35.41 -24.24
CA ALA A 374 -3.30 35.39 -23.50
C ALA A 374 -3.45 34.68 -22.14
N ASP A 375 -2.33 34.30 -21.52
CA ASP A 375 -2.25 33.62 -20.22
C ASP A 375 -3.16 32.37 -20.11
N CYS A 376 -3.17 31.54 -21.15
CA CYS A 376 -3.76 30.21 -21.09
C CYS A 376 -2.66 29.15 -20.94
N ARG A 377 -3.00 28.03 -20.30
CA ARG A 377 -2.15 26.84 -20.33
C ARG A 377 -1.97 26.36 -21.78
N ASP A 378 -0.79 25.87 -22.10
CA ASP A 378 -0.52 25.21 -23.38
C ASP A 378 -1.58 24.16 -23.74
N MET A 379 -2.04 24.23 -24.98
CA MET A 379 -2.90 23.22 -25.57
C MET A 379 -2.08 21.92 -25.73
N SER A 380 -2.68 20.76 -25.47
CA SER A 380 -2.05 19.48 -25.84
C SER A 380 -2.79 18.80 -26.98
N ILE A 381 -2.08 18.33 -28.00
CA ILE A 381 -2.60 17.38 -28.98
C ILE A 381 -2.09 15.99 -28.62
N THR A 382 -2.98 15.00 -28.59
CA THR A 382 -2.62 13.59 -28.42
C THR A 382 -3.02 12.83 -29.65
N TRP A 383 -2.04 12.37 -30.42
CA TRP A 383 -2.24 11.59 -31.62
C TRP A 383 -1.92 10.13 -31.32
N ARG A 384 -2.94 9.32 -31.03
CA ARG A 384 -2.77 7.87 -30.89
C ARG A 384 -3.34 7.20 -32.13
N LEU A 385 -2.51 6.49 -32.88
CA LEU A 385 -2.96 5.78 -34.08
C LEU A 385 -4.00 4.72 -33.74
N ALA A 386 -3.91 4.11 -32.55
CA ALA A 386 -4.87 3.15 -32.04
C ALA A 386 -6.17 3.78 -31.44
N SER A 387 -6.38 5.09 -31.59
CA SER A 387 -7.58 5.78 -31.08
C SER A 387 -8.78 5.50 -31.97
N THR A 388 -9.86 4.96 -31.38
CA THR A 388 -11.15 4.78 -32.06
C THR A 388 -11.97 6.08 -32.17
N THR A 389 -11.53 7.16 -31.50
CA THR A 389 -12.21 8.46 -31.47
C THR A 389 -11.45 9.55 -32.22
N GLY A 390 -10.35 9.20 -32.89
CA GLY A 390 -9.46 10.14 -33.56
C GLY A 390 -8.52 10.89 -32.59
N LEU A 391 -7.86 11.93 -33.12
CA LEU A 391 -6.95 12.78 -32.34
C LEU A 391 -7.71 13.61 -31.30
N GLN A 392 -7.03 13.91 -30.20
CA GLN A 392 -7.63 14.63 -29.07
C GLN A 392 -6.89 15.94 -28.78
N ILE A 393 -7.66 16.97 -28.46
CA ILE A 393 -7.16 18.26 -27.99
C ILE A 393 -7.54 18.41 -26.52
N GLY A 394 -6.53 18.57 -25.66
CA GLY A 394 -6.67 18.77 -24.22
C GLY A 394 -6.37 20.20 -23.80
N TYR A 395 -6.72 20.51 -22.54
CA TYR A 395 -6.46 21.79 -21.88
C TYR A 395 -7.17 23.02 -22.49
N LEU A 396 -8.40 22.84 -22.98
CA LEU A 396 -9.18 23.93 -23.57
C LEU A 396 -10.11 24.66 -22.59
N ALA A 397 -10.34 24.17 -21.37
CA ALA A 397 -11.31 24.78 -20.45
C ALA A 397 -10.99 26.26 -20.16
N ASP A 398 -9.71 26.58 -19.94
CA ASP A 398 -9.27 27.95 -19.66
C ASP A 398 -9.53 28.88 -20.85
N VAL A 399 -9.24 28.41 -22.07
CA VAL A 399 -9.53 29.11 -23.32
C VAL A 399 -11.02 29.39 -23.45
N MET A 400 -11.86 28.35 -23.28
CA MET A 400 -13.31 28.48 -23.43
C MET A 400 -13.89 29.47 -22.41
N LYS A 401 -13.37 29.45 -21.18
CA LYS A 401 -13.76 30.40 -20.12
C LYS A 401 -13.37 31.84 -20.49
N LYS A 402 -12.16 32.06 -20.98
CA LYS A 402 -11.68 33.40 -21.38
C LYS A 402 -12.44 33.95 -22.59
N LEU A 403 -12.80 33.09 -23.55
CA LEU A 403 -13.65 33.47 -24.69
C LEU A 403 -15.13 33.65 -24.33
N ARG A 404 -15.51 33.35 -23.08
CA ARG A 404 -16.89 33.44 -22.56
C ARG A 404 -17.89 32.66 -23.43
N VAL A 405 -17.47 31.50 -23.95
CA VAL A 405 -18.31 30.64 -24.79
C VAL A 405 -19.23 29.74 -23.98
N GLN A 406 -20.40 29.45 -24.53
CA GLN A 406 -21.40 28.55 -23.98
C GLN A 406 -21.51 27.27 -24.82
N GLU A 407 -22.25 26.28 -24.31
CA GLU A 407 -22.59 25.11 -25.12
C GLU A 407 -23.37 25.53 -26.37
N GLY A 408 -23.01 24.98 -27.52
CA GLY A 408 -23.59 25.34 -28.81
C GLY A 408 -22.75 26.35 -29.59
N ASP A 409 -21.96 27.18 -28.92
CA ASP A 409 -21.05 28.12 -29.57
C ASP A 409 -20.00 27.41 -30.43
N GLN A 410 -19.42 28.17 -31.36
CA GLN A 410 -18.32 27.72 -32.20
C GLN A 410 -17.05 28.51 -31.91
N VAL A 411 -15.91 27.82 -31.87
CA VAL A 411 -14.59 28.41 -31.63
C VAL A 411 -13.64 27.98 -32.74
N ARG A 412 -12.92 28.93 -33.34
CA ARG A 412 -11.87 28.67 -34.31
C ARG A 412 -10.58 28.32 -33.58
N LEU A 413 -10.02 27.14 -33.82
CA LEU A 413 -8.61 26.82 -33.56
C LEU A 413 -7.81 27.32 -34.76
N ILE A 414 -6.98 28.35 -34.56
CA ILE A 414 -6.16 28.98 -35.60
C ILE A 414 -4.73 28.50 -35.40
N VAL A 415 -4.11 27.96 -36.46
CA VAL A 415 -2.72 27.50 -36.40
C VAL A 415 -1.79 28.59 -36.93
N GLN A 416 -0.80 28.97 -36.12
CA GLN A 416 0.16 30.03 -36.43
C GLN A 416 1.58 29.45 -36.52
N ASP A 417 2.29 29.83 -37.59
CA ASP A 417 3.70 29.50 -37.84
C ASP A 417 4.04 27.99 -37.74
N GLY A 418 3.05 27.10 -37.82
CA GLY A 418 3.19 25.65 -37.66
C GLY A 418 3.67 25.20 -36.26
N ALA A 419 3.62 26.06 -35.24
CA ALA A 419 4.14 25.74 -33.90
C ALA A 419 3.35 26.38 -32.74
N ARG A 420 2.42 27.30 -33.03
CA ARG A 420 1.61 27.99 -32.03
C ARG A 420 0.15 27.97 -32.44
N VAL A 421 -0.74 28.20 -31.50
CA VAL A 421 -2.18 28.23 -31.77
C VAL A 421 -2.86 29.44 -31.15
N GLY A 422 -3.95 29.87 -31.78
CA GLY A 422 -4.86 30.88 -31.27
C GLY A 422 -6.29 30.37 -31.26
N PHE A 423 -7.14 30.99 -30.44
CA PHE A 423 -8.55 30.68 -30.35
C PHE A 423 -9.41 31.94 -30.38
N GLU A 424 -10.42 31.93 -31.26
CA GLU A 424 -11.38 33.02 -31.42
C GLU A 424 -12.80 32.46 -31.46
N ARG A 425 -13.79 33.24 -31.03
CA ARG A 425 -15.20 32.89 -31.27
C ARG A 425 -15.46 32.92 -32.77
N HIS A 426 -16.09 31.87 -33.29
CA HIS A 426 -16.57 31.86 -34.66
C HIS A 426 -17.97 32.47 -34.67
N SER A 427 -18.12 33.63 -35.32
CA SER A 427 -19.43 34.14 -35.74
C SER A 427 -19.66 33.70 -37.19
N PRO A 428 -20.73 32.95 -37.50
CA PRO A 428 -21.17 32.79 -38.87
C PRO A 428 -21.54 34.17 -39.41
N ILE A 429 -21.05 34.51 -40.61
CA ILE A 429 -21.53 35.69 -41.36
C ILE A 429 -22.88 35.35 -41.97
#